data_AF-A0A7C1WMZ2-F1
#
_entry.id   AF-A0A7C1WMZ2-F1
#
_cell.length_a   1.000
_cell.length_b   1.000
_cell.length_c   1.000
_cell.angle_alpha   90.00
_cell.angle_beta   90.00
_cell.angle_gamma   90.00
#
_symmetry.space_group_name_H-M   'P 1'
#
loop_
_entity.id
_entity.type
_entity.pdbx_description
1 polymer ?
#
loop_
_entity_poly.entity_id
_entity_poly.type
_entity_poly.pdbx_seq_one_letter_code
_entity_poly.pdbx_strand_id
1 'polypeptide(L)'
;MQSKNLAYILLSLATLVAGYAFMRIAYHASDQFPFTQEIVIIILGTVATIFITSLLLNKQTAVEIEKEQNVRYLDLKTRTYEQLLDLLEEMSLSEEFTDRETIRLQFITHKLSVIASAEVLQEYQSLLHTINRLSRDHSFEGDMPQLHESLASLTLAIRKDILGRNPRQDLGYSKRRLSAIVLENSNEDLTALDP
;
A
#
# COMPACT_ATOMS: atom_id res chain seq x y z
N MET A 1 16.76 10.35 -27.38
CA MET A 1 16.00 9.18 -26.87
C MET A 1 14.87 8.72 -27.80
N GLN A 2 14.26 9.61 -28.61
CA GLN A 2 13.15 9.26 -29.53
C GLN A 2 13.57 8.42 -30.76
N SER A 3 14.77 8.60 -31.31
CA SER A 3 15.21 7.90 -32.54
C SER A 3 15.40 6.39 -32.37
N LYS A 4 15.87 5.94 -31.20
CA LYS A 4 16.01 4.51 -30.89
C LYS A 4 14.66 3.81 -30.80
N ASN A 5 13.68 4.44 -30.15
CA ASN A 5 12.31 3.91 -30.07
C ASN A 5 11.67 3.85 -31.47
N LEU A 6 11.91 4.85 -32.33
CA LEU A 6 11.41 4.85 -33.71
C LEU A 6 12.05 3.73 -34.56
N ALA A 7 13.35 3.47 -34.38
CA ALA A 7 14.04 2.37 -35.05
C ALA A 7 13.49 1.00 -34.61
N TYR A 8 13.21 0.79 -33.32
CA TYR A 8 12.58 -0.46 -32.84
C TYR A 8 11.16 -0.65 -33.36
N ILE A 9 10.38 0.44 -33.48
CA ILE A 9 9.04 0.39 -34.07
C ILE A 9 9.10 0.01 -35.55
N LEU A 10 10.01 0.62 -36.32
CA LEU A 10 10.20 0.30 -37.74
C LEU A 10 10.69 -1.14 -37.95
N LEU A 11 11.62 -1.61 -37.12
CA LEU A 11 12.11 -2.98 -37.15
C LEU A 11 10.99 -3.98 -36.83
N SER A 12 10.18 -3.70 -35.81
CA SER A 12 9.01 -4.51 -35.45
C SER A 12 8.00 -4.57 -36.59
N LEU A 13 7.69 -3.41 -37.20
CA LEU A 13 6.79 -3.32 -38.35
C LEU A 13 7.31 -4.11 -39.55
N ALA A 14 8.60 -3.98 -39.88
CA ALA A 14 9.24 -4.72 -40.96
C ALA A 14 9.19 -6.24 -40.71
N THR A 15 9.40 -6.67 -39.47
CA THR A 15 9.34 -8.08 -39.07
C THR A 15 7.92 -8.63 -39.25
N LEU A 16 6.91 -7.84 -38.87
CA LEU A 16 5.49 -8.21 -38.98
C LEU A 16 5.07 -8.32 -40.46
N VAL A 17 5.47 -7.36 -41.30
CA VAL A 17 5.22 -7.38 -42.75
C VAL A 17 5.90 -8.57 -43.42
N ALA A 18 7.16 -8.84 -43.09
CA ALA A 18 7.90 -9.98 -43.61
C ALA A 18 7.28 -11.32 -43.18
N GLY A 19 6.85 -11.43 -41.92
CA GLY A 19 6.14 -12.61 -41.40
C GLY A 19 4.81 -12.85 -42.13
N TYR A 20 4.02 -11.80 -42.36
CA TYR A 20 2.77 -11.90 -43.14
C TYR A 20 3.02 -12.32 -44.59
N ALA A 21 4.03 -11.72 -45.25
CA ALA A 21 4.39 -12.06 -46.62
C ALA A 21 4.85 -13.53 -46.74
N PHE A 22 5.70 -13.99 -45.82
CA PHE A 22 6.14 -15.38 -45.75
C PHE A 22 4.95 -16.34 -45.57
N MET A 23 4.07 -16.04 -44.61
CA MET A 23 2.87 -16.85 -44.36
C MET A 23 1.96 -16.91 -45.59
N ARG A 24 1.78 -15.79 -46.30
CA ARG A 24 0.95 -15.72 -47.51
C ARG A 24 1.55 -16.52 -48.67
N ILE A 25 2.86 -16.46 -48.86
CA ILE A 25 3.57 -17.24 -49.89
C ILE A 25 3.49 -18.74 -49.56
N ALA A 26 3.74 -19.11 -48.30
CA ALA A 26 3.65 -20.49 -47.84
C ALA A 26 2.24 -21.06 -48.01
N TYR A 27 1.21 -20.25 -47.77
CA TYR A 27 -0.20 -20.62 -47.97
C TYR A 27 -0.50 -20.91 -49.46
N HIS A 28 -0.17 -19.98 -50.37
CA HIS A 28 -0.35 -20.20 -51.82
C HIS A 28 0.49 -21.36 -52.38
N ALA A 29 1.69 -21.60 -51.84
CA ALA A 29 2.52 -22.74 -52.25
C ALA A 29 1.93 -24.09 -51.78
N SER A 30 1.10 -24.06 -50.73
CA SER A 30 0.49 -25.24 -50.11
C SER A 30 -0.91 -25.56 -50.65
N ASP A 31 -1.49 -24.73 -51.54
CA ASP A 31 -2.80 -24.95 -52.18
C ASP A 31 -2.89 -26.30 -52.94
N GLN A 32 -1.74 -26.90 -53.28
CA GLN A 32 -1.68 -28.19 -53.99
C GLN A 32 -1.72 -29.40 -53.03
N PHE A 33 -1.65 -29.19 -51.71
CA PHE A 33 -1.56 -30.25 -50.69
C PHE A 33 -2.50 -29.97 -49.50
N PRO A 34 -3.81 -30.28 -49.61
CA PRO A 34 -4.81 -29.94 -48.58
C PRO A 34 -4.49 -30.53 -47.20
N PHE A 35 -3.89 -31.73 -47.15
CA PHE A 35 -3.48 -32.38 -45.91
C PHE A 35 -2.35 -31.64 -45.16
N THR A 36 -1.38 -31.10 -45.89
CA THR A 36 -0.25 -30.34 -45.30
C THR A 36 -0.73 -29.03 -44.70
N GLN A 37 -1.67 -28.36 -45.36
CA GLN A 37 -2.27 -27.12 -44.89
C GLN A 37 -3.02 -27.30 -43.56
N GLU A 38 -3.83 -28.36 -43.42
CA GLU A 38 -4.53 -28.67 -42.17
C GLU A 38 -3.56 -28.88 -41.01
N ILE A 39 -2.49 -29.68 -41.23
CA ILE A 39 -1.46 -29.92 -40.22
C ILE A 39 -0.77 -28.63 -39.81
N VAL A 40 -0.42 -27.75 -40.75
CA VAL A 40 0.21 -26.46 -40.47
C VAL A 40 -0.71 -25.57 -39.62
N ILE A 41 -2.01 -25.52 -39.93
CA ILE A 41 -2.99 -24.73 -39.17
C ILE A 41 -3.15 -25.29 -37.75
N ILE A 42 -3.22 -26.61 -37.59
CA ILE A 42 -3.31 -27.26 -36.25
C ILE A 42 -2.07 -26.93 -35.42
N ILE A 43 -0.87 -27.05 -36.00
CA ILE A 43 0.39 -26.74 -35.31
C ILE A 43 0.43 -25.25 -34.94
N LEU A 44 0.12 -24.35 -35.89
CA LEU A 44 0.14 -22.90 -35.66
C LEU A 44 -0.88 -22.49 -34.59
N GLY A 45 -2.09 -23.05 -34.64
CA GLY A 45 -3.13 -22.82 -33.64
C GLY A 45 -2.73 -23.34 -32.26
N THR A 46 -2.09 -24.49 -32.19
CA THR A 46 -1.58 -25.07 -30.93
C THR A 46 -0.47 -24.20 -30.34
N VAL A 47 0.51 -23.80 -31.14
CA VAL A 47 1.61 -22.91 -30.72
C VAL A 47 1.05 -21.56 -30.25
N ALA A 48 0.12 -20.96 -30.99
CA ALA A 48 -0.53 -19.72 -30.60
C ALA A 48 -1.28 -19.88 -29.27
N THR A 49 -2.01 -20.99 -29.08
CA THR A 49 -2.75 -21.27 -27.83
C THR A 49 -1.80 -21.42 -26.64
N ILE A 50 -0.71 -22.17 -26.78
CA ILE A 50 0.32 -22.32 -25.74
C ILE A 50 0.91 -20.95 -25.40
N PHE A 51 1.24 -20.15 -26.41
CA PHE A 51 1.82 -18.82 -26.23
C PHE A 51 0.86 -17.87 -25.50
N ILE A 52 -0.40 -17.78 -25.93
CA ILE A 52 -1.42 -16.96 -25.28
C ILE A 52 -1.63 -17.41 -23.83
N THR A 53 -1.76 -18.72 -23.60
CA THR A 53 -1.96 -19.26 -22.25
C THR A 53 -0.77 -18.96 -21.34
N SER A 54 0.44 -19.09 -21.84
CA SER A 54 1.66 -18.73 -21.11
C SER A 54 1.69 -17.24 -20.74
N LEU A 55 1.31 -16.35 -21.67
CA LEU A 55 1.22 -14.92 -21.39
C LEU A 55 0.17 -14.60 -20.33
N LEU A 56 -1.01 -15.23 -20.41
CA LEU A 56 -2.09 -15.03 -19.43
C LEU A 56 -1.68 -15.52 -18.04
N LEU A 57 -1.09 -16.72 -17.94
CA LEU A 57 -0.60 -17.27 -16.68
C LEU A 57 0.47 -16.36 -16.06
N ASN A 58 1.46 -15.94 -16.85
CA ASN A 58 2.52 -15.05 -16.36
C ASN A 58 1.95 -13.72 -15.83
N LYS A 59 0.98 -13.13 -16.53
CA LYS A 59 0.31 -11.90 -16.08
C LYS A 59 -0.46 -12.12 -14.78
N GLN A 60 -1.19 -13.22 -14.66
CA GLN A 60 -1.91 -13.55 -13.44
C GLN A 60 -0.95 -13.77 -12.26
N THR A 61 0.13 -14.52 -12.47
CA THR A 61 1.17 -14.74 -11.44
C THR A 61 1.80 -13.43 -10.99
N ALA A 62 2.13 -12.53 -11.92
CA ALA A 62 2.69 -11.22 -11.57
C ALA A 62 1.73 -10.39 -10.70
N VAL A 63 0.44 -10.38 -11.06
CA VAL A 63 -0.60 -9.67 -10.29
C VAL A 63 -0.79 -10.28 -8.90
N GLU A 64 -0.78 -11.60 -8.78
CA GLU A 64 -0.93 -12.26 -7.47
C GLU A 64 0.29 -12.01 -6.57
N ILE A 65 1.50 -12.01 -7.12
CA ILE A 65 2.72 -11.66 -6.37
C ILE A 65 2.64 -10.21 -5.88
N GLU A 66 2.28 -9.26 -6.75
CA GLU A 66 2.13 -7.86 -6.37
C GLU A 66 1.08 -7.68 -5.26
N LYS A 67 -0.06 -8.37 -5.39
CA LYS A 67 -1.11 -8.39 -4.37
C LYS A 67 -0.61 -8.96 -3.04
N GLU A 68 0.09 -10.10 -3.06
CA GLU A 68 0.64 -10.72 -1.85
C GLU A 68 1.66 -9.79 -1.16
N GLN A 69 2.55 -9.17 -1.93
CA GLN A 69 3.50 -8.19 -1.42
C GLN A 69 2.79 -7.00 -0.78
N ASN A 70 1.73 -6.48 -1.41
CA ASN A 70 0.97 -5.35 -0.88
C ASN A 70 0.22 -5.73 0.41
N VAL A 71 -0.38 -6.92 0.48
CA VAL A 71 -1.02 -7.43 1.70
C VAL A 71 -0.01 -7.58 2.83
N ARG A 72 1.17 -8.16 2.57
CA ARG A 72 2.24 -8.28 3.58
C ARG A 72 2.73 -6.91 4.06
N TYR A 73 2.88 -5.96 3.14
CA TYR A 73 3.27 -4.59 3.49
C TYR A 73 2.20 -3.89 4.34
N LEU A 74 0.92 -4.07 4.02
CA LEU A 74 -0.19 -3.56 4.82
C LEU A 74 -0.24 -4.20 6.22
N ASP A 75 0.00 -5.50 6.34
CA ASP A 75 0.09 -6.20 7.63
C ASP A 75 1.24 -5.64 8.49
N LEU A 76 2.42 -5.43 7.89
CA LEU A 76 3.56 -4.81 8.59
C LEU A 76 3.25 -3.39 9.08
N LYS A 77 2.56 -2.59 8.27
CA LYS A 77 2.07 -1.25 8.67
C LYS A 77 1.15 -1.35 9.88
N THR A 78 0.07 -2.12 9.77
CA THR A 78 -0.94 -2.25 10.83
C THR A 78 -0.32 -2.72 12.13
N ARG A 79 0.53 -3.76 12.11
CA ARG A 79 1.20 -4.26 13.32
C ARG A 79 2.13 -3.23 13.96
N THR A 80 2.81 -2.41 13.17
CA THR A 80 3.70 -1.38 13.72
C THR A 80 2.90 -0.22 14.31
N TYR A 81 1.76 0.12 13.70
CA TYR A 81 0.84 1.12 14.25
C TYR A 81 0.17 0.62 15.54
N GLU A 82 -0.25 -0.64 15.59
CA GLU A 82 -0.75 -1.29 16.81
C GLU A 82 0.30 -1.26 17.92
N GLN A 83 1.53 -1.72 17.65
CA GLN A 83 2.64 -1.64 18.62
C GLN A 83 2.92 -0.23 19.14
N LEU A 84 2.74 0.79 18.30
CA LEU A 84 2.88 2.19 18.70
C LEU A 84 1.76 2.58 19.66
N LEU A 85 0.51 2.30 19.28
CA LEU A 85 -0.66 2.67 20.10
C LEU A 85 -0.63 1.93 21.45
N ASP A 86 -0.30 0.64 21.47
CA ASP A 86 -0.14 -0.14 22.69
C ASP A 86 0.94 0.47 23.61
N LEU A 87 2.07 0.90 23.04
CA LEU A 87 3.12 1.54 23.83
C LEU A 87 2.66 2.90 24.38
N LEU A 88 1.92 3.68 23.59
CA LEU A 88 1.40 4.98 24.05
C LEU A 88 0.33 4.79 25.14
N GLU A 89 -0.49 3.75 25.05
CA GLU A 89 -1.43 3.35 26.10
C GLU A 89 -0.70 2.94 27.37
N GLU A 90 0.29 2.03 27.27
CA GLU A 90 1.14 1.64 28.40
C GLU A 90 1.78 2.86 29.08
N MET A 91 2.40 3.75 28.30
CA MET A 91 3.01 4.98 28.80
C MET A 91 1.99 5.95 29.42
N SER A 92 0.75 5.98 28.91
CA SER A 92 -0.33 6.83 29.43
C SER A 92 -0.84 6.35 30.79
N LEU A 93 -0.72 5.05 31.10
CA LEU A 93 -1.15 4.45 32.36
C LEU A 93 -0.05 4.42 33.43
N SER A 94 1.21 4.55 33.02
CA SER A 94 2.37 4.59 33.91
C SER A 94 2.50 5.94 34.62
N GLU A 95 2.79 5.93 35.92
CA GLU A 95 3.06 7.14 36.72
C GLU A 95 4.37 7.84 36.31
N GLU A 96 5.37 7.06 35.85
CA GLU A 96 6.65 7.56 35.34
C GLU A 96 7.12 6.80 34.09
N PHE A 97 7.78 7.48 33.15
CA PHE A 97 8.41 6.81 32.02
C PHE A 97 9.67 6.06 32.42
N THR A 98 9.68 4.78 32.11
CA THR A 98 10.86 3.93 32.27
C THR A 98 11.81 4.09 31.07
N ASP A 99 13.11 3.90 31.32
CA ASP A 99 14.13 3.83 30.25
C ASP A 99 13.77 2.78 29.17
N ARG A 100 13.07 1.71 29.58
CA ARG A 100 12.61 0.65 28.68
C ARG A 100 11.57 1.14 27.68
N GLU A 101 10.60 1.94 28.11
CA GLU A 101 9.57 2.52 27.23
C GLU A 101 10.20 3.53 26.27
N THR A 102 11.14 4.35 26.76
CA THR A 102 11.90 5.29 25.93
C THR A 102 12.68 4.57 24.82
N ILE A 103 13.38 3.49 25.16
CA ILE A 103 14.10 2.67 24.17
C ILE A 103 13.11 2.03 23.18
N ARG A 104 11.98 1.48 23.64
CA ARG A 104 10.94 0.92 22.76
C ARG A 104 10.41 1.97 21.78
N LEU A 105 10.15 3.19 22.25
CA LEU A 105 9.66 4.30 21.44
C LEU A 105 10.68 4.68 20.34
N GLN A 106 11.98 4.68 20.64
CA GLN A 106 13.03 4.91 19.64
C GLN A 106 13.05 3.82 18.56
N PHE A 107 12.94 2.54 18.95
CA PHE A 107 12.87 1.45 17.99
C PHE A 107 11.60 1.51 17.13
N ILE A 108 10.45 1.84 17.71
CA ILE A 108 9.20 2.04 16.96
C ILE A 108 9.34 3.22 15.98
N THR A 109 9.99 4.31 16.39
CA THR A 109 10.30 5.45 15.50
C THR A 109 11.08 5.01 14.25
N HIS A 110 12.11 4.18 14.43
CA HIS A 110 12.86 3.65 13.30
C HIS A 110 12.02 2.72 12.42
N LYS A 111 11.18 1.87 13.01
CA LYS A 111 10.27 1.00 12.24
C LYS A 111 9.27 1.82 11.42
N LEU A 112 8.65 2.84 12.03
CA LEU A 112 7.75 3.77 11.36
C LEU A 112 8.43 4.47 10.18
N SER A 113 9.68 4.91 10.36
CA SER A 113 10.44 5.59 9.30
C SER A 113 10.64 4.74 8.03
N VAL A 114 10.58 3.40 8.16
CA VAL A 114 10.73 2.48 7.02
C VAL A 114 9.41 2.27 6.26
N ILE A 115 8.27 2.30 6.97
CA ILE A 115 7.00 1.84 6.42
C ILE A 115 5.93 2.93 6.32
N ALA A 116 5.97 3.97 7.15
CA ALA A 116 4.91 4.96 7.24
C ALA A 116 5.00 6.01 6.12
N SER A 117 3.88 6.63 5.77
CA SER A 117 3.89 7.78 4.86
C SER A 117 4.42 9.03 5.54
N ALA A 118 4.89 9.99 4.73
CA ALA A 118 5.39 11.28 5.21
C ALA A 118 4.37 12.04 6.07
N GLU A 119 3.08 11.93 5.74
CA GLU A 119 1.99 12.55 6.53
C GLU A 119 1.93 11.97 7.94
N VAL A 120 2.03 10.63 8.09
CA VAL A 120 2.05 9.97 9.40
C VAL A 120 3.30 10.34 10.19
N LEU A 121 4.47 10.39 9.56
CA LEU A 121 5.72 10.77 10.22
C LEU A 121 5.68 12.21 10.76
N GLN A 122 5.02 13.12 10.04
CA GLN A 122 4.86 14.50 10.47
C GLN A 122 3.97 14.60 11.73
N GLU A 123 2.81 13.93 11.73
CA GLU A 123 1.92 13.90 12.90
C GLU A 123 2.58 13.18 14.08
N TYR A 124 3.31 12.10 13.82
CA TYR A 124 4.07 11.39 14.85
C TYR A 124 5.15 12.27 15.49
N GLN A 125 5.86 13.07 14.69
CA GLN A 125 6.85 13.99 15.23
C GLN A 125 6.19 15.10 16.08
N SER A 126 5.02 15.58 15.68
CA SER A 126 4.22 16.52 16.48
C SER A 126 3.82 15.90 17.83
N LEU A 127 3.41 14.63 17.82
CA LEU A 127 3.12 13.87 19.04
C LEU A 127 4.36 13.73 19.93
N LEU A 128 5.51 13.35 19.38
CA LEU A 128 6.76 13.27 20.14
C LEU A 128 7.18 14.61 20.76
N HIS A 129 6.97 15.72 20.06
CA HIS A 129 7.23 17.05 20.62
C HIS A 129 6.27 17.39 21.75
N THR A 130 4.99 17.00 21.62
CA THR A 130 4.00 17.15 22.67
C THR A 130 4.39 16.31 23.88
N ILE A 131 4.65 15.01 23.71
CA ILE A 131 5.13 14.12 24.77
C ILE A 131 6.36 14.72 25.46
N ASN A 132 7.43 15.06 24.73
CA ASN A 132 8.64 15.65 25.36
C ASN A 132 8.38 16.97 26.13
N ARG A 133 7.39 17.76 25.71
CA ARG A 133 7.02 19.00 26.41
C ARG A 133 6.30 18.71 27.72
N LEU A 134 5.40 17.71 27.71
CA LEU A 134 4.58 17.29 28.85
C LEU A 134 5.40 16.45 29.84
N SER A 135 6.27 15.58 29.34
CA SER A 135 7.12 14.67 30.12
C SER A 135 8.29 15.33 30.86
N ARG A 136 8.33 16.67 31.01
CA ARG A 136 9.39 17.36 31.76
C ARG A 136 9.48 16.90 33.22
N ASP A 137 8.35 16.46 33.76
CA ASP A 137 8.22 15.93 35.12
C ASP A 137 8.01 14.40 35.13
N HIS A 138 8.36 13.71 34.02
CA HIS A 138 8.26 12.25 33.82
C HIS A 138 6.85 11.64 33.91
N SER A 139 5.79 12.44 34.07
CA SER A 139 4.40 12.00 34.15
C SER A 139 3.51 12.71 33.13
N PHE A 140 2.36 12.12 32.81
CA PHE A 140 1.29 12.74 32.02
C PHE A 140 0.18 13.39 32.88
N GLU A 141 0.32 13.43 34.21
CA GLU A 141 -0.70 14.04 35.09
C GLU A 141 -0.93 15.53 34.77
N GLY A 142 -2.15 15.86 34.33
CA GLY A 142 -2.62 17.24 34.12
C GLY A 142 -2.69 17.73 32.67
N ASP A 143 -2.00 17.07 31.73
CA ASP A 143 -1.91 17.52 30.33
C ASP A 143 -2.50 16.54 29.29
N MET A 144 -3.31 15.58 29.76
CA MET A 144 -3.98 14.58 28.92
C MET A 144 -4.77 15.14 27.74
N PRO A 145 -5.50 16.28 27.83
CA PRO A 145 -6.23 16.82 26.68
C PRO A 145 -5.34 17.14 25.46
N GLN A 146 -4.12 17.63 25.70
CA GLN A 146 -3.17 17.95 24.62
C GLN A 146 -2.57 16.68 23.99
N LEU A 147 -2.31 15.65 24.81
CA LEU A 147 -1.85 14.35 24.33
C LEU A 147 -2.92 13.68 23.45
N HIS A 148 -4.16 13.71 23.91
CA HIS A 148 -5.34 13.20 23.22
C HIS A 148 -5.59 13.87 21.87
N GLU A 149 -5.49 15.20 21.77
CA GLU A 149 -5.61 15.92 20.49
C GLU A 149 -4.52 15.53 19.49
N SER A 150 -3.27 15.40 19.97
CA SER A 150 -2.16 14.99 19.11
C SER A 150 -2.28 13.51 18.68
N LEU A 151 -2.78 12.64 19.56
CA LEU A 151 -3.04 11.23 19.26
C LEU A 151 -4.20 11.08 18.26
N ALA A 152 -5.23 11.91 18.38
CA ALA A 152 -6.34 11.97 17.43
C ALA A 152 -5.84 12.31 16.02
N SER A 153 -4.97 13.32 15.91
CA SER A 153 -4.37 13.76 14.64
C SER A 153 -3.52 12.65 14.00
N LEU A 154 -2.68 11.98 14.81
CA LEU A 154 -1.91 10.82 14.37
C LEU A 154 -2.79 9.67 13.89
N THR A 155 -3.87 9.36 14.62
CA THR A 155 -4.79 8.26 14.29
C THR A 155 -5.51 8.52 12.96
N LEU A 156 -5.88 9.77 12.69
CA LEU A 156 -6.46 10.16 11.39
C LEU A 156 -5.47 9.98 10.24
N ALA A 157 -4.20 10.33 10.45
CA ALA A 157 -3.15 10.11 9.46
C ALA A 157 -2.89 8.62 9.22
N ILE A 158 -2.81 7.80 10.29
CA ILE A 158 -2.67 6.34 10.20
C ILE A 158 -3.84 5.73 9.43
N ARG A 159 -5.07 6.12 9.74
CA ARG A 159 -6.27 5.64 9.03
C ARG A 159 -6.20 5.94 7.54
N LYS A 160 -5.78 7.16 7.18
CA LYS A 160 -5.61 7.57 5.77
C LYS A 160 -4.50 6.77 5.09
N ASP A 161 -3.42 6.47 5.80
CA ASP A 161 -2.30 5.68 5.30
C ASP A 161 -2.67 4.21 5.03
N ILE A 162 -3.51 3.60 5.90
CA ILE A 162 -3.98 2.22 5.77
C ILE A 162 -5.03 2.07 4.67
N LEU A 163 -6.05 2.94 4.66
CA LEU A 163 -7.19 2.83 3.72
C LEU A 163 -6.83 3.30 2.30
N GLY A 164 -5.70 4.01 2.15
CA GLY A 164 -5.28 4.63 0.91
C GLY A 164 -6.23 5.75 0.45
N ARG A 165 -5.88 6.41 -0.66
CA ARG A 165 -6.78 7.36 -1.33
C ARG A 165 -7.88 6.60 -2.08
N ASN A 166 -8.79 5.95 -1.36
CA ASN A 166 -10.00 5.38 -1.95
C ASN A 166 -11.14 6.40 -1.84
N PRO A 167 -11.44 7.20 -2.90
CA PRO A 167 -12.49 8.22 -2.85
C PRO A 167 -13.90 7.65 -2.58
N ARG A 168 -14.09 6.33 -2.68
CA ARG A 168 -15.36 5.65 -2.38
C ARG A 168 -15.54 5.30 -0.90
N GLN A 169 -14.48 5.22 -0.09
CA GLN A 169 -14.59 5.00 1.37
C GLN A 169 -14.68 6.31 2.17
N ASP A 170 -14.35 7.44 1.56
CA ASP A 170 -14.55 8.79 2.11
C ASP A 170 -16.04 9.24 2.08
N LEU A 171 -16.96 8.38 1.61
CA LEU A 171 -18.37 8.70 1.37
C LEU A 171 -19.29 8.67 2.61
N GLY A 172 -18.81 8.24 3.78
CA GLY A 172 -19.66 8.12 4.99
C GLY A 172 -19.53 9.26 6.00
N TYR A 173 -18.35 9.85 6.12
CA TYR A 173 -18.04 10.85 7.13
C TYR A 173 -17.17 11.93 6.48
N SER A 174 -17.65 13.17 6.45
CA SER A 174 -16.80 14.32 6.10
C SER A 174 -15.58 14.35 7.02
N LYS A 175 -14.39 14.72 6.51
CA LYS A 175 -13.17 14.88 7.32
C LYS A 175 -13.43 15.62 8.64
N ARG A 176 -14.29 16.65 8.61
CA ARG A 176 -14.71 17.38 9.83
C ARG A 176 -15.45 16.51 10.85
N ARG A 177 -16.34 15.62 10.41
CA ARG A 177 -17.11 14.73 11.29
C ARG A 177 -16.25 13.61 11.86
N LEU A 178 -15.30 13.10 11.08
CA LEU A 178 -14.32 12.12 11.55
C LEU A 178 -13.36 12.71 12.58
N SER A 179 -12.81 13.90 12.32
CA SER A 179 -12.04 14.62 13.31
C SER A 179 -12.85 14.90 14.57
N ALA A 180 -14.12 15.30 14.43
CA ALA A 180 -14.99 15.52 15.58
C ALA A 180 -15.22 14.25 16.41
N ILE A 181 -15.49 13.10 15.80
CA ILE A 181 -15.69 11.83 16.54
C ILE A 181 -14.42 11.40 17.28
N VAL A 182 -13.25 11.49 16.63
CA VAL A 182 -11.99 11.09 17.28
C VAL A 182 -11.67 12.05 18.42
N LEU A 183 -11.91 13.36 18.24
CA LEU A 183 -11.74 14.35 19.30
C LEU A 183 -12.75 14.16 20.45
N GLU A 184 -14.01 13.84 20.15
CA GLU A 184 -15.07 13.56 21.13
C GLU A 184 -14.72 12.34 21.98
N ASN A 185 -14.31 11.23 21.36
CA ASN A 185 -13.82 10.04 22.06
C ASN A 185 -12.58 10.31 22.92
N SER A 186 -11.81 11.35 22.60
CA SER A 186 -10.60 11.70 23.35
C SER A 186 -10.86 12.71 24.47
N ASN A 187 -12.08 13.22 24.59
CA ASN A 187 -12.46 14.30 25.51
C ASN A 187 -13.61 13.90 26.46
N GLU A 188 -14.20 12.71 26.28
CA GLU A 188 -15.21 12.18 27.19
C GLU A 188 -14.57 11.76 28.53
N ASP A 189 -14.83 12.56 29.57
CA ASP A 189 -14.83 12.09 30.95
C ASP A 189 -15.87 10.97 31.07
N LEU A 190 -15.41 9.72 31.03
CA LEU A 190 -16.25 8.51 31.15
C LEU A 190 -16.95 8.37 32.53
N THR A 191 -16.89 9.39 33.40
CA THR A 191 -17.49 9.40 34.74
C THR A 191 -19.01 9.62 34.74
N ALA A 192 -19.65 9.81 33.59
CA ALA A 192 -21.09 10.04 33.47
C ALA A 192 -21.92 8.82 32.99
N LEU A 193 -21.32 7.63 32.92
CA LEU A 193 -22.01 6.39 32.54
C LEU A 193 -22.09 5.40 33.71
N ASP A 194 -22.78 5.80 34.78
CA ASP A 194 -23.31 4.86 35.77
C ASP A 194 -24.71 5.34 36.20
N PRO A 195 -25.78 4.54 36.05
CA PRO A 195 -27.04 4.77 36.75
C PRO A 195 -27.01 4.27 38.20
#